data_AF-A0A3B3QLF3-F1
#
_entry.id   AF-A0A3B3QLF3-F1
#
_cell.length_a   1.000
_cell.length_b   1.000
_cell.length_c   1.000
_cell.angle_alpha   90.00
_cell.angle_beta   90.00
_cell.angle_gamma   90.00
#
_symmetry.space_group_name_H-M   'P 1'
#
loop_
_entity.id
_entity.type
_entity.pdbx_description
1 polymer ?
#
loop_
_entity_poly.entity_id
_entity_poly.type
_entity_poly.pdbx_seq_one_letter_code
_entity_poly.pdbx_strand_id
1 'polypeptide(L)'
;MNPWDPVSYSVTPAAQVLARCVASGVLSQGDLDAVPREKNVFSHHLLEAERVVNMNSETDNKRLEIELLKLEKETADVTHSFFLSQKFTALQQFTSHLQEVLREQTSLRQRLMKPLCQQNLPVEASLHRYVVELIDMAVDLIKNLESKMRTTRTIPSINHMMTRMDNVLAQLLTQVADIQELSRQILQWKDHQRSEMTKNDSHS
;
A
#
# COMPACT_ATOMS: atom_id res chain seq x y z
N MET A 1 16.13 -63.81 21.63
CA MET A 1 15.92 -64.19 23.04
C MET A 1 17.29 -64.21 23.70
N ASN A 2 17.46 -63.53 24.84
CA ASN A 2 18.74 -63.43 25.53
C ASN A 2 19.00 -64.75 26.31
N PRO A 3 20.13 -65.46 26.11
CA PRO A 3 20.40 -66.75 26.76
C PRO A 3 20.59 -66.67 28.28
N TRP A 4 20.67 -65.47 28.85
CA TRP A 4 21.06 -65.21 30.24
C TRP A 4 19.90 -64.78 31.15
N ASP A 5 18.66 -64.78 30.65
CA ASP A 5 17.50 -64.59 31.51
C ASP A 5 17.29 -65.83 32.39
N PRO A 6 17.29 -65.72 33.73
CA PRO A 6 17.01 -66.86 34.60
C PRO A 6 15.56 -67.30 34.39
N VAL A 7 15.37 -68.45 33.73
CA VAL A 7 14.07 -69.08 33.54
C VAL A 7 13.55 -69.54 34.90
N SER A 8 12.53 -68.85 35.42
CA SER A 8 12.07 -68.97 36.81
C SER A 8 11.42 -70.30 37.19
N TYR A 9 11.20 -71.23 36.25
CA TYR A 9 10.53 -72.50 36.56
C TYR A 9 10.99 -73.62 35.61
N SER A 10 12.08 -74.30 35.96
CA SER A 10 12.29 -75.72 35.63
C SER A 10 13.45 -76.25 36.45
N VAL A 11 13.34 -77.50 36.93
CA VAL A 11 14.46 -78.23 37.52
C VAL A 11 15.56 -78.24 36.45
N THR A 12 16.68 -77.57 36.72
CA THR A 12 17.77 -77.42 35.76
C THR A 12 18.20 -78.79 35.24
N PRO A 13 18.61 -78.93 33.97
CA PRO A 13 19.06 -80.21 33.42
C PRO A 13 20.11 -80.90 34.28
N ALA A 14 21.00 -80.12 34.91
CA ALA A 14 21.96 -80.61 35.91
C ALA A 14 21.27 -81.26 37.13
N ALA A 15 20.23 -80.62 37.68
CA ALA A 15 19.47 -81.16 38.81
C ALA A 15 18.71 -82.46 38.45
N GLN A 16 18.25 -82.61 37.20
CA GLN A 16 17.64 -83.86 36.73
C GLN A 16 18.65 -85.01 36.63
N VAL A 17 19.88 -84.72 36.17
CA VAL A 17 20.98 -85.69 36.13
C VAL A 17 21.37 -86.12 37.55
N LEU A 18 21.52 -85.16 38.46
CA LEU A 18 21.83 -85.44 39.86
C LEU A 18 20.74 -86.30 40.53
N ALA A 19 19.46 -85.99 40.28
CA ALA A 19 18.34 -86.81 40.79
C ALA A 19 18.38 -88.26 40.27
N ARG A 20 18.77 -88.46 39.00
CA ARG A 20 18.95 -89.81 38.44
C ARG A 20 20.13 -90.56 39.07
N CYS A 21 21.24 -89.87 39.35
CA CYS A 21 22.40 -90.46 40.03
C CYS A 21 22.04 -90.93 41.44
N VAL A 22 21.23 -90.15 42.17
CA VAL A 22 20.70 -90.56 43.49
C VAL A 22 19.76 -91.76 43.38
N ALA A 23 18.82 -91.73 42.42
CA ALA A 23 17.90 -92.84 42.20
C ALA A 23 18.60 -94.15 41.79
N SER A 24 19.74 -94.04 41.08
CA SER A 24 20.57 -95.19 40.68
C SER A 24 21.51 -95.70 41.78
N GLY A 25 21.54 -95.06 42.96
CA GLY A 25 22.40 -95.44 44.09
C GLY A 25 23.90 -95.12 43.91
N VAL A 26 24.26 -94.42 42.83
CA VAL A 26 25.64 -93.99 42.54
C VAL A 26 26.07 -92.84 43.45
N LEU A 27 25.12 -92.08 43.97
CA LEU A 27 25.35 -90.92 44.84
C LEU A 27 24.32 -90.92 45.98
N SER A 28 24.72 -90.67 47.23
CA SER A 28 23.76 -90.57 48.33
C SER A 28 23.18 -89.16 48.43
N GLN A 29 21.94 -89.05 48.92
CA GLN A 29 21.35 -87.75 49.27
C GLN A 29 22.21 -87.02 50.31
N GLY A 30 22.85 -87.76 51.23
CA GLY A 30 23.79 -87.18 52.20
C GLY A 30 25.06 -86.63 51.56
N ASP A 31 25.51 -87.19 50.44
CA ASP A 31 26.69 -86.69 49.71
C ASP A 31 26.36 -85.37 48.99
N LEU A 32 25.13 -85.22 48.47
CA LEU A 32 24.64 -83.96 47.90
C LEU A 32 24.49 -82.87 48.97
N ASP A 33 23.96 -83.23 50.13
CA ASP A 33 23.71 -82.28 51.23
C ASP A 33 25.01 -81.89 51.96
N ALA A 34 26.08 -82.69 51.84
CA ALA A 34 27.41 -82.39 52.35
C ALA A 34 28.21 -81.41 51.46
N VAL A 35 27.76 -81.13 50.22
CA VAL A 35 28.46 -80.18 49.33
C VAL A 35 28.40 -78.78 49.93
N PRO A 36 29.56 -78.12 50.17
CA PRO A 36 29.58 -76.74 50.64
C PRO A 36 28.81 -75.82 49.68
N ARG A 37 27.74 -75.19 50.18
CA ARG A 37 26.99 -74.17 49.44
C ARG A 37 27.71 -72.83 49.52
N GLU A 38 28.90 -72.76 48.94
CA GLU A 38 29.62 -71.50 48.82
C GLU A 38 28.79 -70.53 47.97
N LYS A 39 28.46 -69.37 48.54
CA LYS A 39 27.66 -68.33 47.83
C LYS A 39 28.40 -67.72 46.64
N ASN A 40 29.71 -67.88 46.57
CA ASN A 40 30.57 -67.27 45.55
C ASN A 40 31.26 -68.37 44.74
N VAL A 41 30.55 -68.93 43.76
CA VAL A 41 31.07 -69.92 42.80
C VAL A 41 32.16 -69.31 41.88
N PHE A 42 32.21 -67.97 41.80
CA PHE A 42 33.13 -67.22 40.97
C PHE A 42 34.22 -66.52 41.79
N SER A 43 35.41 -66.41 41.21
CA SER A 43 36.53 -65.67 41.81
C SER A 43 36.16 -64.19 42.04
N HIS A 44 36.69 -63.57 43.09
CA HIS A 44 36.47 -62.15 43.38
C HIS A 44 36.83 -61.24 42.19
N HIS A 45 37.89 -61.56 41.46
CA HIS A 45 38.33 -60.83 40.27
C HIS A 45 37.29 -60.85 39.13
N LEU A 46 36.54 -61.96 38.96
CA LEU A 46 35.50 -62.04 37.94
C LEU A 46 34.29 -61.18 38.30
N LEU A 47 33.86 -61.19 39.56
CA LEU A 47 32.76 -60.34 40.04
C LEU A 47 33.10 -58.85 39.97
N GLU A 48 34.35 -58.49 40.25
CA GLU A 48 34.86 -57.13 40.09
C GLU A 48 34.91 -56.71 38.62
N ALA A 49 35.40 -57.59 37.74
CA ALA A 49 35.42 -57.35 36.30
C ALA A 49 33.99 -57.18 35.72
N GLU A 50 33.04 -58.02 36.13
CA GLU A 50 31.63 -57.90 35.77
C GLU A 50 31.05 -56.54 36.21
N ARG A 51 31.35 -56.11 37.44
CA ARG A 51 30.92 -54.80 37.95
C ARG A 51 31.51 -53.64 37.14
N VAL A 52 32.79 -53.72 36.77
CA VAL A 52 33.46 -52.72 35.92
C VAL A 52 32.83 -52.68 34.53
N VAL A 53 32.56 -53.84 33.92
CA VAL A 53 31.88 -53.92 32.62
C VAL A 53 30.48 -53.31 32.71
N ASN A 54 29.73 -53.60 33.77
CA ASN A 54 28.39 -53.03 33.94
C ASN A 54 28.46 -51.50 34.10
N MET A 55 29.35 -50.97 34.95
CA MET A 55 29.55 -49.52 35.10
C MET A 55 30.01 -48.85 33.80
N ASN A 56 30.87 -49.50 33.03
CA ASN A 56 31.29 -48.98 31.72
C ASN A 56 30.12 -48.94 30.75
N SER A 57 29.27 -49.99 30.72
CA SER A 57 28.08 -50.01 29.87
C SER A 57 27.07 -48.91 30.24
N GLU A 58 26.90 -48.63 31.54
CA GLU A 58 26.07 -47.51 32.01
C GLU A 58 26.67 -46.15 31.61
N THR A 59 27.99 -46.02 31.70
CA THR A 59 28.72 -44.81 31.29
C THR A 59 28.58 -44.55 29.80
N ASP A 60 28.72 -45.58 28.97
CA ASP A 60 28.58 -45.47 27.52
C ASP A 60 27.14 -45.14 27.13
N ASN A 61 26.15 -45.74 27.80
CA ASN A 61 24.74 -45.40 27.59
C ASN A 61 24.46 -43.92 27.92
N LYS A 62 24.99 -43.43 29.05
CA LYS A 62 24.86 -42.01 29.42
C LYS A 62 25.58 -41.08 28.46
N ARG A 63 26.73 -41.48 27.93
CA ARG A 63 27.45 -40.73 26.89
C ARG A 63 26.60 -40.58 25.62
N LEU A 64 25.99 -41.67 25.16
CA LEU A 64 25.12 -41.65 23.98
C LEU A 64 23.90 -40.75 24.21
N GLU A 65 23.29 -40.79 25.39
CA GLU A 65 22.18 -39.90 25.75
C GLU A 65 22.58 -38.41 25.67
N ILE A 66 23.79 -38.08 26.16
CA ILE A 66 24.34 -36.72 26.05
C ILE A 66 24.59 -36.32 24.60
N GLU A 67 25.15 -37.22 23.78
CA GLU A 67 25.39 -36.96 22.36
C GLU A 67 24.09 -36.72 21.59
N LEU A 68 23.04 -37.50 21.88
CA LEU A 68 21.72 -37.32 21.29
C LEU A 68 21.13 -35.95 21.64
N LEU A 69 21.19 -35.55 22.92
CA LEU A 69 20.70 -34.23 23.35
C LEU A 69 21.50 -33.07 22.74
N LYS A 70 22.81 -33.24 22.55
CA LYS A 70 23.64 -32.25 21.84
C LYS A 70 23.21 -32.12 20.39
N LEU A 71 23.00 -33.25 19.71
CA LEU A 71 22.56 -33.26 18.32
C LEU A 71 21.17 -32.64 18.16
N GLU A 72 20.23 -32.94 19.06
CA GLU A 72 18.89 -32.31 19.08
C GLU A 72 19.01 -30.79 19.25
N LYS A 73 19.87 -30.34 20.17
CA LYS A 73 20.12 -28.90 20.38
C LYS A 73 20.75 -28.24 19.15
N GLU A 74 21.71 -28.89 18.49
CA GLU A 74 22.39 -28.37 17.31
C GLU A 74 21.47 -28.33 16.08
N THR A 75 20.52 -29.26 15.99
CA THR A 75 19.55 -29.34 14.87
C THR A 75 18.20 -28.71 15.21
N ALA A 76 18.08 -28.09 16.38
CA ALA A 76 16.85 -27.51 16.91
C ALA A 76 16.25 -26.46 15.98
N ASP A 77 17.09 -25.67 15.32
CA ASP A 77 16.69 -24.57 14.44
C ASP A 77 15.97 -25.03 13.17
N VAL A 78 16.27 -26.25 12.70
CA VAL A 78 15.68 -26.85 11.49
C VAL A 78 14.69 -27.98 11.78
N THR A 79 14.67 -28.54 12.99
CA THR A 79 13.78 -29.65 13.37
C THR A 79 12.62 -29.21 14.26
N HIS A 80 12.84 -28.27 15.19
CA HIS A 80 11.78 -27.89 16.13
C HIS A 80 10.83 -26.87 15.52
N SER A 81 9.55 -27.16 15.68
CA SER A 81 8.44 -26.31 15.25
C SER A 81 8.53 -24.88 15.78
N PHE A 82 9.04 -24.67 17.01
CA PHE A 82 9.17 -23.32 17.58
C PHE A 82 10.06 -22.40 16.73
N PHE A 83 11.29 -22.83 16.41
CA PHE A 83 12.23 -22.03 15.61
C PHE A 83 11.77 -21.93 14.15
N LEU A 84 11.26 -23.02 13.59
CA LEU A 84 10.71 -23.05 12.24
C LEU A 84 9.51 -22.11 12.08
N SER A 85 8.60 -22.07 13.06
CA SER A 85 7.41 -21.22 13.02
C SER A 85 7.78 -19.73 13.00
N GLN A 86 8.79 -19.35 13.78
CA GLN A 86 9.31 -17.98 13.76
C GLN A 86 9.89 -17.61 12.38
N LYS A 87 10.72 -18.50 11.81
CA LYS A 87 11.30 -18.32 10.47
C LYS A 87 10.23 -18.26 9.38
N PHE A 88 9.23 -19.13 9.46
CA PHE A 88 8.10 -19.17 8.53
C PHE A 88 7.27 -17.89 8.61
N THR A 89 7.00 -17.40 9.81
CA THR A 89 6.27 -16.15 10.03
C THR A 89 7.00 -14.97 9.39
N ALA A 90 8.31 -14.86 9.60
CA ALA A 90 9.13 -13.80 9.00
C ALA A 90 9.14 -13.89 7.46
N LEU A 91 9.27 -15.10 6.91
CA LEU A 91 9.23 -15.33 5.46
C LEU A 91 7.84 -14.99 4.87
N GLN A 92 6.77 -15.36 5.57
CA GLN A 92 5.40 -15.07 5.16
C GLN A 92 5.12 -13.57 5.16
N GLN A 93 5.58 -12.85 6.20
CA GLN A 93 5.49 -11.39 6.25
C GLN A 93 6.23 -10.75 5.07
N PHE A 94 7.49 -11.15 4.83
CA PHE A 94 8.27 -10.64 3.71
C PHE A 94 7.59 -10.91 2.36
N THR A 95 7.08 -12.13 2.16
CA THR A 95 6.38 -12.52 0.93
C THR A 95 5.10 -11.70 0.72
N SER A 96 4.33 -11.47 1.79
CA SER A 96 3.13 -10.62 1.76
C SER A 96 3.49 -9.19 1.36
N HIS A 97 4.53 -8.60 1.97
CA HIS A 97 5.00 -7.26 1.60
C HIS A 97 5.42 -7.19 0.13
N LEU A 98 6.14 -8.19 -0.37
CA LEU A 98 6.53 -8.24 -1.78
C LEU A 98 5.31 -8.32 -2.71
N GLN A 99 4.31 -9.13 -2.37
CA GLN A 99 3.05 -9.23 -3.13
C GLN A 99 2.32 -7.88 -3.17
N GLU A 100 2.24 -7.16 -2.06
CA GLU A 100 1.64 -5.83 -2.01
C GLU A 100 2.41 -4.83 -2.90
N VAL A 101 3.75 -4.84 -2.83
CA VAL A 101 4.59 -3.99 -3.70
C VAL A 101 4.36 -4.29 -5.18
N LEU A 102 4.30 -5.57 -5.56
CA LEU A 102 4.02 -5.97 -6.94
C LEU A 102 2.62 -5.55 -7.40
N ARG A 103 1.62 -5.61 -6.49
CA ARG A 103 0.27 -5.13 -6.76
C ARG A 103 0.26 -3.63 -6.99
N GLU A 104 0.93 -2.86 -6.14
CA GLU A 104 1.03 -1.40 -6.29
C GLU A 104 1.81 -1.00 -7.54
N GLN A 105 2.91 -1.69 -7.86
CA GLN A 105 3.62 -1.50 -9.12
C GLN A 105 2.71 -1.73 -10.33
N THR A 106 1.93 -2.81 -10.30
CA THR A 106 0.96 -3.13 -11.36
C THR A 106 -0.12 -2.07 -11.46
N SER A 107 -0.67 -1.62 -10.33
CA SER A 107 -1.65 -0.52 -10.25
C SER A 107 -1.09 0.78 -10.81
N LEU A 108 0.13 1.15 -10.40
CA LEU A 108 0.82 2.34 -10.88
C LEU A 108 1.06 2.26 -12.39
N ARG A 109 1.56 1.13 -12.89
CA ARG A 109 1.72 0.91 -14.34
C ARG A 109 0.39 1.07 -15.07
N GLN A 110 -0.70 0.50 -14.57
CA GLN A 110 -2.03 0.68 -15.17
C GLN A 110 -2.47 2.15 -15.15
N ARG A 111 -2.22 2.87 -14.06
CA ARG A 111 -2.52 4.31 -13.96
C ARG A 111 -1.68 5.16 -14.91
N LEU A 112 -0.41 4.81 -15.13
CA LEU A 112 0.48 5.51 -16.05
C LEU A 112 0.22 5.13 -17.51
N MET A 113 -0.22 3.89 -17.77
CA MET A 113 -0.65 3.43 -19.10
C MET A 113 -2.00 3.99 -19.50
N LYS A 114 -2.86 4.37 -18.53
CA LYS A 114 -4.04 5.18 -18.84
C LYS A 114 -3.51 6.49 -19.42
N PRO A 115 -3.77 6.79 -20.70
CA PRO A 115 -3.32 8.05 -21.27
C PRO A 115 -3.88 9.16 -20.39
N LEU A 116 -3.03 10.11 -20.00
CA LEU A 116 -3.41 11.33 -19.24
C LEU A 116 -4.36 12.24 -20.02
N CYS A 117 -4.97 11.75 -21.09
CA CYS A 117 -5.45 12.55 -22.18
C CYS A 117 -6.79 12.04 -22.70
N GLN A 118 -7.85 12.73 -22.27
CA GLN A 118 -8.76 13.37 -23.23
C GLN A 118 -8.14 14.66 -23.82
N GLN A 119 -6.85 14.95 -23.58
CA GLN A 119 -6.13 16.14 -24.05
C GLN A 119 -5.47 15.99 -25.42
N ASN A 120 -5.33 14.76 -25.92
CA ASN A 120 -4.85 14.49 -27.27
C ASN A 120 -5.91 13.62 -27.93
N LEU A 121 -6.64 14.18 -28.88
CA LEU A 121 -7.46 13.37 -29.77
C LEU A 121 -6.49 12.42 -30.49
N PRO A 122 -6.70 11.10 -30.46
CA PRO A 122 -5.89 10.19 -31.26
C PRO A 122 -6.18 10.50 -32.72
N VAL A 123 -5.32 11.32 -33.33
CA VAL A 123 -5.36 11.61 -34.76
C VAL A 123 -4.47 10.57 -35.44
N GLU A 124 -5.01 9.95 -36.49
CA GLU A 124 -4.23 9.03 -37.30
C GLU A 124 -3.04 9.77 -37.93
N ALA A 125 -1.86 9.15 -37.99
CA ALA A 125 -0.65 9.81 -38.47
C ALA A 125 -0.79 10.37 -39.90
N SER A 126 -1.61 9.73 -40.72
CA SER A 126 -2.02 10.16 -42.07
C SER A 126 -2.77 11.50 -42.06
N LEU A 127 -3.50 11.80 -40.98
CA LEU A 127 -4.36 12.98 -40.84
C LEU A 127 -3.65 14.17 -40.17
N HIS A 128 -2.49 13.98 -39.55
CA HIS A 128 -1.77 15.04 -38.84
C HIS A 128 -1.47 16.25 -39.73
N ARG A 129 -1.06 16.04 -40.99
CA ARG A 129 -0.78 17.15 -41.92
C ARG A 129 -2.00 18.06 -42.11
N TYR A 130 -3.17 17.46 -42.30
CA TYR A 130 -4.42 18.20 -42.50
C TYR A 130 -4.88 18.92 -41.23
N VAL A 131 -4.65 18.33 -40.05
CA VAL A 131 -4.96 18.97 -38.77
C VAL A 131 -4.08 20.17 -38.52
N VAL A 132 -2.78 20.09 -38.84
CA VAL A 132 -1.86 21.23 -38.74
C VAL A 132 -2.30 22.36 -39.68
N GLU A 133 -2.58 22.06 -40.95
CA GLU A 133 -3.09 23.04 -41.92
C GLU A 133 -4.41 23.68 -41.46
N LEU A 134 -5.32 22.90 -40.87
CA LEU A 134 -6.58 23.41 -40.33
C LEU A 134 -6.38 24.34 -39.13
N ILE A 135 -5.47 23.99 -38.23
CA ILE A 135 -5.14 24.82 -37.06
C ILE A 135 -4.51 26.13 -37.51
N ASP A 136 -3.59 26.11 -38.48
CA ASP A 136 -3.00 27.32 -39.04
C ASP A 136 -4.07 28.22 -39.67
N MET A 137 -4.97 27.65 -40.47
CA MET A 137 -6.12 28.40 -41.02
C MET A 137 -7.02 28.99 -39.94
N ALA A 138 -7.27 28.26 -38.85
CA ALA A 138 -8.08 28.75 -37.74
C ALA A 138 -7.39 29.91 -37.00
N VAL A 139 -6.08 29.84 -36.80
CA VAL A 139 -5.28 30.92 -36.19
C VAL A 139 -5.34 32.17 -37.05
N ASP A 140 -5.18 32.04 -38.38
CA ASP A 140 -5.28 33.16 -39.31
C ASP A 140 -6.69 33.77 -39.36
N LEU A 141 -7.73 32.95 -39.29
CA LEU A 141 -9.11 33.41 -39.19
C LEU A 141 -9.34 34.21 -37.91
N ILE A 142 -8.89 33.70 -36.76
CA ILE A 142 -9.01 34.39 -35.46
C ILE A 142 -8.30 35.73 -35.51
N LYS A 143 -7.07 35.77 -36.04
CA LYS A 143 -6.29 37.00 -36.19
C LYS A 143 -6.98 38.03 -37.08
N ASN A 144 -7.56 37.59 -38.21
CA ASN A 144 -8.33 38.45 -39.10
C ASN A 144 -9.61 38.98 -38.43
N LEU A 145 -10.34 38.11 -37.73
CA LEU A 145 -11.56 38.49 -37.02
C LEU A 145 -11.26 39.54 -35.95
N GLU A 146 -10.20 39.32 -35.17
CA GLU A 146 -9.77 40.24 -34.12
C GLU A 146 -9.36 41.60 -34.71
N SER A 147 -8.61 41.60 -35.81
CA SER A 147 -8.28 42.84 -36.53
C SER A 147 -9.53 43.57 -37.01
N LYS A 148 -10.50 42.86 -37.59
CA LYS A 148 -11.76 43.45 -38.06
C LYS A 148 -12.57 44.02 -36.90
N MET A 149 -12.70 43.30 -35.79
CA MET A 149 -13.37 43.79 -34.58
C MET A 149 -12.71 45.05 -34.03
N ARG A 150 -11.37 45.09 -33.97
CA ARG A 150 -10.64 46.30 -33.57
C ARG A 150 -10.95 47.46 -34.51
N THR A 151 -10.93 47.24 -35.83
CA THR A 151 -11.28 48.30 -36.80
C THR A 151 -12.71 48.80 -36.61
N THR A 152 -13.69 47.91 -36.44
CA THR A 152 -15.09 48.29 -36.17
C THR A 152 -15.23 49.08 -34.87
N ARG A 153 -14.46 48.74 -33.83
CA ARG A 153 -14.47 49.47 -32.55
C ARG A 153 -13.82 50.84 -32.64
N THR A 154 -12.86 51.04 -33.55
CA THR A 154 -12.21 52.33 -33.79
C THR A 154 -12.97 53.26 -34.74
N ILE A 155 -13.97 52.76 -35.47
CA ILE A 155 -14.89 53.62 -36.23
C ILE A 155 -15.58 54.54 -35.21
N PRO A 156 -15.55 55.88 -35.38
CA PRO A 156 -16.25 56.79 -34.50
C PRO A 156 -17.71 56.36 -34.44
N SER A 157 -18.10 55.81 -33.30
CA SER A 157 -19.42 55.24 -33.11
C SER A 157 -20.46 56.31 -33.40
N ILE A 158 -21.60 55.89 -33.96
CA ILE A 158 -22.82 56.69 -34.08
C ILE A 158 -23.11 57.45 -32.78
N ASN A 159 -22.73 56.89 -31.61
CA ASN A 159 -22.80 57.56 -30.31
C ASN A 159 -22.05 58.90 -30.24
N HIS A 160 -20.85 59.02 -30.82
CA HIS A 160 -20.10 60.29 -30.84
C HIS A 160 -20.75 61.32 -31.77
N MET A 161 -21.31 60.88 -32.89
CA MET A 161 -22.10 61.77 -33.76
C MET A 161 -23.39 62.21 -33.07
N MET A 162 -24.05 61.31 -32.34
CA MET A 162 -25.30 61.56 -31.63
C MET A 162 -25.10 62.53 -30.47
N THR A 163 -24.09 62.35 -29.62
CA THR A 163 -23.77 63.33 -28.56
C THR A 163 -23.37 64.68 -29.11
N ARG A 164 -22.68 64.72 -30.27
CA ARG A 164 -22.40 65.99 -30.95
C ARG A 164 -23.68 66.67 -31.45
N MET A 165 -24.64 65.90 -31.98
CA MET A 165 -25.95 66.43 -32.38
C MET A 165 -26.76 66.91 -31.19
N ASP A 166 -26.80 66.16 -30.08
CA ASP A 166 -27.50 66.54 -28.86
C ASP A 166 -26.96 67.86 -28.29
N ASN A 167 -25.64 68.03 -28.30
CA ASN A 167 -25.00 69.28 -27.88
C ASN A 167 -25.38 70.47 -28.77
N VAL A 168 -25.43 70.27 -30.10
CA VAL A 168 -25.87 71.31 -31.05
C VAL A 168 -27.35 71.65 -30.85
N LEU A 169 -28.20 70.64 -30.60
CA LEU A 169 -29.61 70.84 -30.30
C LEU A 169 -29.80 71.62 -29.00
N ALA A 170 -29.04 71.30 -27.95
CA ALA A 170 -29.07 72.05 -26.70
C ALA A 170 -28.68 73.53 -26.89
N GLN A 171 -27.64 73.80 -27.68
CA GLN A 171 -27.23 75.16 -28.02
C GLN A 171 -28.31 75.92 -28.81
N LEU A 172 -28.96 75.24 -29.77
CA LEU A 172 -30.06 75.84 -30.53
C LEU A 172 -31.24 76.18 -29.62
N LEU A 173 -31.60 75.28 -28.69
CA LEU A 173 -32.68 75.52 -27.74
C LEU A 173 -32.38 76.71 -26.82
N THR A 174 -31.13 76.85 -26.35
CA THR A 174 -30.74 78.04 -25.57
C THR A 174 -30.86 79.33 -26.38
N GLN A 175 -30.43 79.32 -27.65
CA GLN A 175 -30.58 80.49 -28.52
C GLN A 175 -32.04 80.83 -28.78
N VAL A 176 -32.91 79.83 -28.96
CA VAL A 176 -34.36 80.04 -29.11
C VAL A 176 -34.96 80.66 -27.84
N ALA A 177 -34.56 80.19 -26.65
CA ALA A 177 -35.01 80.77 -25.38
C ALA A 177 -34.57 82.23 -25.24
N ASP A 178 -33.32 82.55 -25.58
CA ASP A 178 -32.80 83.93 -25.57
C ASP A 178 -33.58 84.82 -26.55
N ILE A 179 -33.88 84.33 -27.76
CA ILE A 179 -34.70 85.05 -28.75
C ILE A 179 -36.12 85.27 -28.22
N GLN A 180 -36.71 84.27 -27.55
CA GLN A 180 -38.04 84.41 -26.95
C GLN A 180 -38.04 85.45 -25.82
N GLU A 181 -37.03 85.48 -24.97
CA GLU A 181 -36.92 86.47 -23.89
C GLU A 181 -36.67 87.87 -24.45
N LEU A 182 -35.78 88.03 -25.43
CA LEU A 182 -35.60 89.29 -26.16
C LEU A 182 -36.91 89.78 -26.80
N SER A 183 -37.66 88.87 -27.43
CA SER A 183 -38.98 89.19 -28.00
C SER A 183 -39.96 89.63 -26.92
N ARG A 184 -39.94 88.99 -25.74
CA ARG A 184 -40.80 89.36 -24.60
C ARG A 184 -40.43 90.74 -24.06
N GLN A 185 -39.14 91.04 -23.94
CA GLN A 185 -38.65 92.36 -23.53
C GLN A 185 -39.05 93.44 -24.55
N ILE A 186 -38.91 93.20 -25.85
CA ILE A 186 -39.36 94.14 -26.89
C ILE A 186 -40.86 94.40 -26.78
N LEU A 187 -41.67 93.37 -26.54
CA LEU A 187 -43.12 93.54 -26.33
C LEU A 187 -43.42 94.36 -25.08
N GLN A 188 -42.77 94.08 -23.95
CA GLN A 188 -42.92 94.86 -22.72
C GLN A 188 -42.48 96.32 -22.90
N TRP A 189 -41.38 96.57 -23.61
CA TRP A 189 -40.94 97.91 -23.98
C TRP A 189 -41.97 98.61 -24.86
N LYS A 190 -42.54 97.93 -25.85
CA LYS A 190 -43.61 98.46 -26.71
C LYS A 190 -44.86 98.80 -25.91
N ASP A 191 -45.24 97.97 -24.95
CA ASP A 191 -46.41 98.19 -24.09
C ASP A 191 -46.16 99.33 -23.09
N HIS A 192 -44.93 99.48 -22.57
CA HIS A 192 -44.54 100.65 -21.77
C HIS A 192 -44.60 101.94 -22.58
N GLN A 193 -44.06 101.95 -23.81
CA GLN A 193 -44.15 103.09 -24.73
C GLN A 193 -45.62 103.46 -25.02
N ARG A 194 -46.48 102.44 -25.23
CA ARG A 194 -47.91 102.66 -25.47
C ARG A 194 -48.63 103.17 -24.21
N SER A 195 -48.27 102.68 -23.01
CA SER A 195 -48.84 103.14 -21.74
C SER A 195 -48.41 104.56 -21.38
N GLU A 196 -47.17 104.96 -21.67
CA GLU A 196 -46.69 106.34 -21.46
C GLU A 196 -47.36 107.32 -22.42
N MET A 197 -47.60 106.93 -23.68
CA MET A 197 -48.45 107.69 -24.59
C MET A 197 -49.86 107.90 -24.02
N THR A 198 -50.50 106.85 -23.47
CA THR A 198 -51.85 106.97 -22.89
C THR A 198 -51.91 107.71 -21.55
N LYS A 199 -50.82 107.74 -20.78
CA LYS A 199 -50.74 108.52 -19.52
C LYS A 199 -50.47 110.01 -19.78
N ASN A 200 -49.73 110.36 -20.82
CA ASN A 200 -49.59 111.76 -21.23
C ASN A 200 -50.88 112.33 -21.85
N ASP A 201 -51.70 111.49 -22.48
CA ASP A 201 -53.00 111.92 -23.04
C ASP A 201 -54.14 111.97 -21.99
N SER A 202 -53.90 111.58 -20.72
CA SER A 202 -54.88 111.66 -19.63
C SER A 202 -54.53 112.67 -18.53
N HIS A 203 -53.44 113.42 -18.70
CA HIS A 203 -53.09 114.60 -17.90
C HIS A 203 -52.73 115.84 -18.76
N SER A 204 -53.49 116.06 -19.84
CA SER A 204 -53.63 117.37 -20.50
C SER A 204 -55.07 117.59 -20.96
#